data_AF-A0A6I7YKL4-F1
#
_entry.id   AF-A0A6I7YKL4-F1
#
_cell.length_a   1.000
_cell.length_b   1.000
_cell.length_c   1.000
_cell.angle_alpha   90.00
_cell.angle_beta   90.00
_cell.angle_gamma   90.00
#
_symmetry.space_group_name_H-M   'P 1'
#
loop_
_entity.id
_entity.type
_entity.pdbx_description
1 polymer ?
#
loop_
_entity_poly.entity_id
_entity_poly.type
_entity_poly.pdbx_seq_one_letter_code
_entity_poly.pdbx_strand_id
1 'polypeptide(L)'
;MPPSGHKSDLDQAGLGDRFDGSVDATSLDDVSPHPPGDQVDRSVVVGEVIKSTSLWALRLFVICVFLYALFRMAGNFWRGILPILLALIICTVLAPVAGWLRRHHVPSSLAAVLTILVSFSGLGALFLFIAPNFVRQSQTLYLQTANGIQALRLWVQQPPLNLDEDEIGTYIDEIALWAQKQAGSIAGSVFNGIGQATSMIVTLMVVLVLTFFFLKDGHRFLPWLREATGRRTGWHLTELLTRGWNTLGGFVRAQALVSLVDAVFIGIGLAIIGVPLALTLAIITFIAGFIPFVGAIVAGALSVTIALVSLGVTKALLVLLLVLVVQQLEGNVLSPWLQSKAMNLHPVVVLTSVTVGSALFNLVGAFLAVPAAAMFAVAYRYFQDMMKLKSGEKTAEELHFATVAGFLIGRYTQEQGEHKRAEWLTMPDHKAPNAAPADVAHEGVGDRLDDAVNMDAQPNNVGDEEAPASRGARAHVVRGSVQRAMSRFEHLLHPDKKD
;
A
#
# COMPACT_ATOMS: atom_id res chain seq x y z
N MET A 1 58.26 -43.75 -47.12
CA MET A 1 58.13 -43.83 -45.66
C MET A 1 57.00 -42.89 -45.22
N PRO A 2 56.15 -43.29 -44.27
CA PRO A 2 54.79 -42.76 -44.02
C PRO A 2 54.79 -41.48 -43.18
N PRO A 3 53.64 -40.77 -43.06
CA PRO A 3 53.53 -39.54 -42.27
C PRO A 3 53.64 -39.81 -40.77
N SER A 4 54.30 -38.89 -40.06
CA SER A 4 54.49 -38.89 -38.61
C SER A 4 53.16 -38.87 -37.87
N GLY A 5 52.89 -39.91 -37.08
CA GLY A 5 51.66 -40.09 -36.32
C GLY A 5 51.43 -38.99 -35.27
N HIS A 6 50.21 -38.46 -35.25
CA HIS A 6 49.67 -37.68 -34.15
C HIS A 6 49.51 -38.64 -32.95
N LYS A 7 50.18 -38.37 -31.83
CA LYS A 7 49.91 -39.09 -30.57
C LYS A 7 48.58 -38.58 -30.00
N SER A 8 47.71 -39.46 -29.53
CA SER A 8 46.46 -39.04 -28.89
C SER A 8 46.75 -38.27 -27.59
N ASP A 9 45.86 -37.36 -27.19
CA ASP A 9 46.04 -36.53 -26.01
C ASP A 9 46.09 -37.34 -24.69
N LEU A 10 45.58 -38.57 -24.72
CA LEU A 10 45.63 -39.53 -23.62
C LEU A 10 47.04 -40.11 -23.38
N ASP A 11 47.87 -40.20 -24.43
CA ASP A 11 49.30 -40.56 -24.31
C ASP A 11 50.10 -39.43 -23.67
N GLN A 12 49.73 -38.16 -23.91
CA GLN A 12 50.38 -37.00 -23.29
C GLN A 12 50.08 -36.89 -21.80
N ALA A 13 48.92 -37.39 -21.35
CA ALA A 13 48.52 -37.44 -19.96
C ALA A 13 49.12 -38.62 -19.16
N GLY A 14 49.91 -39.51 -19.80
CA GLY A 14 50.61 -40.61 -19.11
C GLY A 14 49.70 -41.71 -18.57
N LEU A 15 48.54 -41.92 -19.19
CA LEU A 15 47.51 -42.87 -18.74
C LEU A 15 47.53 -44.21 -19.50
N GLY A 16 48.26 -44.29 -20.62
CA GLY A 16 48.27 -45.47 -21.51
C GLY A 16 48.74 -46.78 -20.86
N ASP A 17 49.64 -46.71 -19.87
CA ASP A 17 50.19 -47.90 -19.19
C ASP A 17 49.36 -48.37 -17.97
N ARG A 18 48.27 -47.68 -17.63
CA ARG A 18 47.47 -48.00 -16.42
C ARG A 18 46.33 -49.00 -16.65
N PHE A 19 46.05 -49.38 -17.89
CA PHE A 19 44.94 -50.27 -18.25
C PHE A 19 45.44 -51.39 -19.17
N ASP A 20 44.97 -52.63 -18.95
CA ASP A 20 45.29 -53.79 -19.80
C ASP A 20 44.71 -53.58 -21.21
N GLY A 21 45.39 -54.08 -22.25
CA GLY A 21 45.17 -53.86 -23.69
C GLY A 21 43.81 -54.33 -24.26
N SER A 22 42.84 -54.56 -23.40
CA SER A 22 41.42 -54.76 -23.68
C SER A 22 40.65 -53.47 -23.97
N VAL A 23 41.25 -52.29 -23.76
CA VAL A 23 40.64 -50.98 -24.02
C VAL A 23 41.42 -50.26 -25.09
N ASP A 24 40.83 -50.12 -26.28
CA ASP A 24 41.43 -49.35 -27.38
C ASP A 24 41.25 -47.86 -27.09
N ALA A 25 42.34 -47.19 -26.69
CA ALA A 25 42.33 -45.76 -26.36
C ALA A 25 41.88 -44.87 -27.53
N THR A 26 42.04 -45.32 -28.77
CA THR A 26 41.56 -44.59 -29.96
C THR A 26 40.04 -44.67 -30.13
N SER A 27 39.40 -45.70 -29.58
CA SER A 27 37.93 -45.83 -29.57
C SER A 27 37.25 -44.95 -28.51
N LEU A 28 38.01 -44.43 -27.53
CA LEU A 28 37.49 -43.54 -26.48
C LEU A 28 37.37 -42.08 -26.95
N ASP A 29 38.17 -41.66 -27.92
CA ASP A 29 38.04 -40.34 -28.56
C ASP A 29 36.73 -40.23 -29.36
N ASP A 30 36.20 -41.34 -29.89
CA ASP A 30 34.89 -41.42 -30.54
C ASP A 30 33.70 -41.47 -29.54
N VAL A 31 33.95 -41.89 -28.28
CA VAL A 31 32.92 -41.99 -27.22
C VAL A 31 32.81 -40.71 -26.38
N SER A 32 33.88 -39.91 -26.32
CA SER A 32 33.86 -38.52 -25.83
C SER A 32 34.06 -37.56 -26.99
N PRO A 33 33.02 -37.29 -27.81
CA PRO A 33 33.05 -36.14 -28.67
C PRO A 33 33.30 -34.93 -27.76
N HIS A 34 34.43 -34.26 -27.94
CA HIS A 34 34.62 -32.95 -27.35
C HIS A 34 33.36 -32.15 -27.69
N PRO A 35 32.59 -31.65 -26.71
CA PRO A 35 31.43 -30.86 -27.03
C PRO A 35 31.90 -29.69 -27.90
N PRO A 36 31.12 -29.24 -28.89
CA PRO A 36 31.49 -28.09 -29.74
C PRO A 36 31.99 -26.96 -28.84
N GLY A 37 33.11 -26.33 -29.23
CA GLY A 37 34.05 -25.56 -28.38
C GLY A 37 33.56 -24.30 -27.67
N ASP A 38 32.28 -24.25 -27.30
CA ASP A 38 31.62 -23.21 -26.53
C ASP A 38 30.73 -23.84 -25.42
N GLN A 39 31.22 -24.87 -24.74
CA GLN A 39 30.54 -25.46 -23.60
C GLN A 39 31.42 -25.39 -22.36
N VAL A 40 30.88 -24.80 -21.29
CA VAL A 40 31.50 -24.74 -19.97
C VAL A 40 30.92 -25.86 -19.11
N ASP A 41 31.76 -26.50 -18.28
CA ASP A 41 31.34 -27.55 -17.37
C ASP A 41 30.19 -27.07 -16.47
N ARG A 42 29.16 -27.92 -16.30
CA ARG A 42 27.98 -27.64 -15.48
C ARG A 42 28.35 -27.31 -14.04
N SER A 43 29.45 -27.87 -13.53
CA SER A 43 29.97 -27.58 -12.20
C SER A 43 30.33 -26.09 -12.01
N VAL A 44 30.85 -25.44 -13.06
CA VAL A 44 31.21 -24.01 -13.07
C VAL A 44 29.96 -23.14 -13.09
N VAL A 45 28.97 -23.48 -13.92
CA VAL A 45 27.68 -22.77 -14.00
C VAL A 45 26.93 -22.89 -12.66
N VAL A 46 26.89 -24.09 -12.09
CA VAL A 46 26.28 -24.32 -10.76
C VAL A 46 27.01 -23.54 -9.67
N GLY A 47 28.34 -23.47 -9.71
CA GLY A 47 29.15 -22.66 -8.79
C GLY A 47 28.82 -21.16 -8.87
N GLU A 48 28.70 -20.62 -10.08
CA GLU A 48 28.36 -19.21 -10.32
C GLU A 48 26.94 -18.88 -9.84
N VAL A 49 25.97 -19.77 -10.13
CA VAL A 49 24.57 -19.62 -9.70
C VAL A 49 24.46 -19.67 -8.17
N ILE A 50 25.15 -20.59 -7.50
CA ILE A 50 25.16 -20.69 -6.03
C ILE A 50 25.79 -19.43 -5.41
N LYS A 51 26.90 -18.95 -5.98
CA LYS A 51 27.59 -17.75 -5.50
C LYS A 51 26.72 -16.50 -5.65
N SER A 52 26.08 -16.33 -6.82
CA SER A 52 25.16 -15.22 -7.08
C SER A 52 23.95 -15.27 -6.15
N THR A 53 23.32 -16.44 -6.01
CA THR A 53 22.17 -16.63 -5.11
C THR A 53 22.53 -16.37 -3.65
N SER A 54 23.71 -16.81 -3.20
CA SER A 54 24.21 -16.58 -1.85
C SER A 54 24.46 -15.09 -1.56
N LEU A 55 25.02 -14.35 -2.52
CA LEU A 55 25.20 -12.90 -2.38
C LEU A 55 23.87 -12.14 -2.35
N TRP A 56 22.89 -12.55 -3.14
CA TRP A 56 21.54 -11.99 -3.09
C TRP A 56 20.83 -12.32 -1.78
N ALA A 57 20.91 -13.57 -1.31
CA ALA A 57 20.34 -13.99 -0.03
C ALA A 57 20.98 -13.24 1.15
N LEU A 58 22.30 -13.06 1.15
CA LEU A 58 23.01 -12.28 2.16
C LEU A 58 22.57 -10.81 2.14
N ARG A 59 22.49 -10.18 0.95
CA ARG A 59 22.01 -8.80 0.82
C ARG A 59 20.58 -8.66 1.33
N LEU A 60 19.68 -9.56 0.95
CA LEU A 60 18.30 -9.58 1.46
C LEU A 60 18.26 -9.77 2.98
N PHE A 61 19.09 -10.65 3.53
CA PHE A 61 19.17 -10.86 4.97
C PHE A 61 19.67 -9.62 5.71
N VAL A 62 20.75 -8.97 5.23
CA VAL A 62 21.25 -7.72 5.82
C VAL A 62 20.19 -6.62 5.73
N ILE A 63 19.48 -6.51 4.61
CA ILE A 63 18.37 -5.57 4.44
C ILE A 63 17.25 -5.89 5.45
N CYS A 64 16.84 -7.15 5.60
CA CYS A 64 15.83 -7.56 6.57
C CYS A 64 16.24 -7.28 8.02
N VAL A 65 17.48 -7.57 8.40
CA VAL A 65 18.02 -7.28 9.74
C VAL A 65 18.08 -5.77 9.98
N PHE A 66 18.53 -5.00 8.99
CA PHE A 66 18.56 -3.55 9.05
C PHE A 66 17.15 -2.95 9.19
N LEU A 67 16.18 -3.46 8.42
CA LEU A 67 14.77 -3.06 8.52
C LEU A 67 14.16 -3.44 9.87
N TYR A 68 14.47 -4.63 10.41
CA TYR A 68 14.02 -5.05 11.74
C TYR A 68 14.62 -4.19 12.85
N ALA A 69 15.91 -3.87 12.76
CA ALA A 69 16.58 -2.97 13.70
C ALA A 69 15.98 -1.55 13.64
N LEU A 70 15.75 -1.02 12.43
CA LEU A 70 15.03 0.24 12.22
C LEU A 70 13.63 0.20 12.82
N PHE A 71 12.89 -0.90 12.62
CA PHE A 71 11.54 -1.06 13.18
C PHE A 71 11.55 -1.08 14.72
N ARG A 72 12.47 -1.82 15.34
CA ARG A 72 12.66 -1.85 16.80
C ARG A 72 13.04 -0.47 17.36
N MET A 73 13.91 0.25 16.68
CA MET A 73 14.32 1.59 17.09
C MET A 73 13.18 2.60 16.88
N ALA A 74 12.44 2.47 15.77
CA ALA A 74 11.25 3.26 15.47
C ALA A 74 10.16 3.09 16.53
N GLY A 75 9.98 1.91 17.12
CA GLY A 75 9.01 1.68 18.21
C GLY A 75 9.20 2.62 19.41
N ASN A 76 10.46 2.91 19.79
CA ASN A 76 10.75 3.85 20.88
C ASN A 76 10.68 5.32 20.43
N PHE A 77 11.10 5.60 19.18
CA PHE A 77 11.05 6.94 18.57
C PHE A 77 9.63 7.38 18.19
N TRP A 78 8.69 6.44 17.99
CA TRP A 78 7.33 6.71 17.53
C TRP A 78 6.59 7.70 18.42
N ARG A 79 6.82 7.63 19.75
CA ARG A 79 6.23 8.58 20.72
C ARG A 79 6.65 10.03 20.45
N GLY A 80 7.83 10.28 19.91
CA GLY A 80 8.30 11.61 19.53
C GLY A 80 7.92 12.02 18.09
N ILE A 81 7.79 11.06 17.18
CA ILE A 81 7.44 11.31 15.77
C ILE A 81 5.94 11.60 15.61
N LEU A 82 5.09 10.96 16.40
CA LEU A 82 3.63 11.13 16.35
C LEU A 82 3.19 12.60 16.45
N PRO A 83 3.63 13.41 17.44
CA PRO A 83 3.25 14.83 17.50
C PRO A 83 3.77 15.63 16.31
N ILE A 84 4.92 15.27 15.73
CA ILE A 84 5.44 15.90 14.51
C ILE A 84 4.52 15.61 13.32
N LEU A 85 4.12 14.35 13.13
CA LEU A 85 3.22 13.95 12.05
C LEU A 85 1.84 14.61 12.19
N LEU A 86 1.27 14.61 13.40
CA LEU A 86 0.01 15.29 13.68
C LEU A 86 0.09 16.80 13.41
N ALA A 87 1.16 17.46 13.88
CA ALA A 87 1.38 18.88 13.63
C ALA A 87 1.51 19.18 12.13
N LEU A 88 2.15 18.29 11.36
CA LEU A 88 2.30 18.44 9.92
C LEU A 88 0.96 18.30 9.20
N ILE A 89 0.13 17.32 9.59
CA ILE A 89 -1.23 17.15 9.06
C ILE A 89 -2.09 18.38 9.38
N ILE A 90 -2.12 18.84 10.64
CA ILE A 90 -2.87 20.03 11.04
C ILE A 90 -2.37 21.26 10.26
N CYS A 91 -1.05 21.40 10.12
CA CYS A 91 -0.44 22.46 9.32
C CYS A 91 -0.93 22.43 7.87
N THR A 92 -1.10 21.26 7.24
CA THR A 92 -1.61 21.20 5.85
C THR A 92 -3.02 21.78 5.70
N VAL A 93 -3.88 21.62 6.72
CA VAL A 93 -5.26 22.16 6.74
C VAL A 93 -5.26 23.66 7.02
N LEU A 94 -4.39 24.12 7.93
CA LEU A 94 -4.31 25.52 8.34
C LEU A 94 -3.48 26.38 7.36
N ALA A 95 -2.62 25.77 6.53
CA ALA A 95 -1.73 26.48 5.61
C ALA A 95 -2.45 27.41 4.61
N PRO A 96 -3.60 27.07 4.01
CA PRO A 96 -4.35 27.99 3.16
C PRO A 96 -4.82 29.24 3.91
N VAL A 97 -5.28 29.08 5.16
CA VAL A 97 -5.75 30.18 6.00
C VAL A 97 -4.57 31.10 6.37
N ALA A 98 -3.48 30.55 6.88
CA ALA A 98 -2.29 31.33 7.19
C ALA A 98 -1.65 31.96 5.94
N GLY A 99 -1.72 31.27 4.80
CA GLY A 99 -1.32 31.79 3.49
C GLY A 99 -2.15 32.98 3.05
N TRP A 100 -3.47 32.93 3.23
CA TRP A 100 -4.38 34.04 2.96
C TRP A 100 -4.08 35.26 3.84
N LEU A 101 -3.85 35.07 5.14
CA LEU A 101 -3.43 36.16 6.04
C LEU A 101 -2.10 36.79 5.60
N ARG A 102 -1.11 35.97 5.21
CA ARG A 102 0.18 36.47 4.72
C ARG A 102 0.06 37.26 3.42
N ARG A 103 -0.84 36.85 2.51
CA ARG A 103 -1.14 37.61 1.28
C ARG A 103 -1.75 38.98 1.58
N HIS A 104 -2.44 39.13 2.71
CA HIS A 104 -2.94 40.40 3.24
C HIS A 104 -1.92 41.14 4.13
N HIS A 105 -0.62 40.93 3.91
CA HIS A 105 0.48 41.63 4.60
C HIS A 105 0.61 41.36 6.11
N VAL A 106 -0.08 40.35 6.65
CA VAL A 106 0.11 39.95 8.06
C VAL A 106 1.47 39.24 8.22
N PRO A 107 2.31 39.64 9.20
CA PRO A 107 3.62 39.01 9.41
C PRO A 107 3.46 37.53 9.77
N SER A 108 4.43 36.69 9.34
CA SER A 108 4.27 35.22 9.39
C SER A 108 3.98 34.65 10.78
N SER A 109 4.56 35.23 11.84
CA SER A 109 4.28 34.83 13.22
C SER A 109 2.84 35.13 13.63
N LEU A 110 2.34 36.33 13.32
CA LEU A 110 1.00 36.77 13.69
C LEU A 110 -0.06 36.03 12.85
N ALA A 111 0.22 35.76 11.57
CA ALA A 111 -0.62 34.93 10.73
C ALA A 111 -0.75 33.50 11.31
N ALA A 112 0.36 32.91 11.78
CA ALA A 112 0.35 31.58 12.40
C ALA A 112 -0.44 31.56 13.71
N VAL A 113 -0.19 32.51 14.62
CA VAL A 113 -0.92 32.62 15.90
C VAL A 113 -2.41 32.81 15.66
N LEU A 114 -2.80 33.76 14.81
CA LEU A 114 -4.22 34.01 14.52
C LEU A 114 -4.90 32.79 13.92
N THR A 115 -4.25 32.11 12.98
CA THR A 115 -4.81 30.92 12.36
C THR A 115 -5.03 29.81 13.40
N ILE A 116 -4.03 29.55 14.24
CA ILE A 116 -4.14 28.53 15.29
C ILE A 116 -5.22 28.91 16.31
N LEU A 117 -5.23 30.15 16.79
CA LEU A 117 -6.22 30.62 17.75
C LEU A 117 -7.63 30.52 17.18
N VAL A 118 -7.88 31.05 15.98
CA VAL A 118 -9.22 31.00 15.36
C VAL A 118 -9.68 29.55 15.14
N SER A 119 -8.80 28.67 14.63
CA SER A 119 -9.16 27.28 14.38
C SER A 119 -9.42 26.49 15.67
N PHE A 120 -8.53 26.58 16.66
CA PHE A 120 -8.68 25.84 17.93
C PHE A 120 -9.77 26.43 18.81
N SER A 121 -9.95 27.76 18.84
CA SER A 121 -11.07 28.38 19.54
C SER A 121 -12.40 28.05 18.85
N GLY A 122 -12.45 27.97 17.52
CA GLY A 122 -13.64 27.52 16.81
C GLY A 122 -14.03 26.08 17.16
N LEU A 123 -13.06 25.15 17.10
CA LEU A 123 -13.27 23.75 17.52
C LEU A 123 -13.63 23.65 19.01
N GLY A 124 -12.92 24.39 19.86
CA GLY A 124 -13.13 24.40 21.31
C GLY A 124 -14.50 24.95 21.68
N ALA A 125 -14.95 26.02 21.04
CA ALA A 125 -16.28 26.59 21.23
C ALA A 125 -17.37 25.61 20.80
N LEU A 126 -17.18 24.92 19.67
CA LEU A 126 -18.09 23.85 19.24
C LEU A 126 -18.17 22.76 20.32
N PHE A 127 -17.03 22.26 20.81
CA PHE A 127 -17.01 21.26 21.88
C PHE A 127 -17.67 21.74 23.17
N LEU A 128 -17.38 22.95 23.64
CA LEU A 128 -17.95 23.53 24.86
C LEU A 128 -19.47 23.76 24.75
N PHE A 129 -19.96 24.06 23.55
CA PHE A 129 -21.39 24.22 23.30
C PHE A 129 -22.14 22.87 23.34
N ILE A 130 -21.54 21.79 22.83
CA ILE A 130 -22.16 20.46 22.78
C ILE A 130 -21.97 19.67 24.08
N ALA A 131 -20.81 19.74 24.73
CA ALA A 131 -20.48 18.89 25.88
C ALA A 131 -21.55 18.89 26.99
N PRO A 132 -22.15 20.03 27.39
CA PRO A 132 -23.21 20.04 28.40
C PRO A 132 -24.47 19.31 27.95
N ASN A 133 -24.84 19.42 26.68
CA ASN A 133 -25.98 18.71 26.11
C ASN A 133 -25.72 17.21 26.07
N PHE A 134 -24.51 16.80 25.67
CA PHE A 134 -24.11 15.40 25.67
C PHE A 134 -24.17 14.78 27.07
N VAL A 135 -23.62 15.46 28.08
CA VAL A 135 -23.61 14.97 29.47
C VAL A 135 -25.03 14.84 30.04
N ARG A 136 -25.92 15.80 29.76
CA ARG A 136 -27.32 15.70 30.19
C ARG A 136 -28.06 14.56 29.49
N GLN A 137 -27.84 14.41 28.18
CA GLN A 137 -28.54 13.41 27.39
C GLN A 137 -27.99 11.99 27.59
N SER A 138 -26.72 11.82 27.96
CA SER A 138 -26.13 10.50 28.22
C SER A 138 -26.72 9.81 29.44
N GLN A 139 -27.09 10.57 30.48
CA GLN A 139 -27.79 10.04 31.65
C GLN A 139 -29.18 9.51 31.27
N THR A 140 -29.89 10.21 30.39
CA THR A 140 -31.19 9.78 29.86
C THR A 140 -31.06 8.56 28.97
N LEU A 141 -30.03 8.50 28.12
CA LEU A 141 -29.76 7.34 27.28
C LEU A 141 -29.51 6.08 28.10
N TYR A 142 -28.76 6.18 29.20
CA TYR A 142 -28.50 5.04 30.08
C TYR A 142 -29.79 4.40 30.60
N LEU A 143 -30.76 5.23 31.02
CA LEU A 143 -32.07 4.77 31.50
C LEU A 143 -32.94 4.22 30.36
N GLN A 144 -32.81 4.76 29.15
CA GLN A 144 -33.57 4.31 27.98
C GLN A 144 -33.03 3.01 27.37
N THR A 145 -31.78 2.65 27.60
CA THR A 145 -31.17 1.40 27.09
C THR A 145 -31.98 0.16 27.45
N ALA A 146 -32.45 0.07 28.71
CA ALA A 146 -33.28 -1.05 29.16
C ALA A 146 -34.59 -1.16 28.36
N ASN A 147 -35.25 -0.02 28.11
CA ASN A 147 -36.50 0.02 27.35
C ASN A 147 -36.27 -0.29 25.86
N GLY A 148 -35.15 0.15 25.29
CA GLY A 148 -34.77 -0.14 23.91
C GLY A 148 -34.52 -1.63 23.64
N ILE A 149 -33.83 -2.31 24.56
CA ILE A 149 -33.62 -3.76 24.49
C ILE A 149 -34.96 -4.50 24.56
N GLN A 150 -35.87 -4.07 25.44
CA GLN A 150 -37.20 -4.66 25.55
C GLN A 150 -38.03 -4.44 24.28
N ALA A 151 -37.94 -3.25 23.66
CA ALA A 151 -38.61 -2.96 22.39
C ALA A 151 -38.06 -3.80 21.23
N LEU A 152 -36.76 -4.07 21.20
CA LEU A 152 -36.15 -4.97 20.23
C LEU A 152 -36.68 -6.40 20.39
N ARG A 153 -36.75 -6.91 21.63
CA ARG A 153 -37.30 -8.23 21.94
C ARG A 153 -38.75 -8.36 21.44
N LEU A 154 -39.58 -7.36 21.74
CA LEU A 154 -40.98 -7.34 21.29
C LEU A 154 -41.12 -7.27 19.76
N TRP A 155 -40.25 -6.52 19.08
CA TRP A 155 -40.30 -6.42 17.62
C TRP A 155 -39.91 -7.72 16.92
N VAL A 156 -38.91 -8.44 17.44
CA VAL A 156 -38.48 -9.75 16.90
C VAL A 156 -39.57 -10.81 17.07
N GLN A 157 -40.36 -10.72 18.13
CA GLN A 157 -41.51 -11.58 18.40
C GLN A 157 -42.72 -11.27 17.51
N GLN A 158 -42.79 -10.06 16.93
CA GLN A 158 -43.88 -9.64 16.07
C GLN A 158 -43.67 -10.07 14.60
N PRO A 159 -44.75 -10.21 13.80
CA PRO A 159 -44.64 -10.44 12.37
C PRO A 159 -43.84 -9.31 11.71
N PRO A 160 -42.92 -9.60 10.77
CA PRO A 160 -42.79 -10.82 9.97
C PRO A 160 -41.80 -11.88 10.47
N LEU A 161 -41.12 -11.66 11.61
CA LEU A 161 -40.04 -12.55 12.06
C LEU A 161 -40.54 -13.71 12.94
N ASN A 162 -41.49 -13.46 13.86
CA ASN A 162 -42.17 -14.50 14.65
C ASN A 162 -41.23 -15.51 15.32
N LEU A 163 -40.07 -15.06 15.79
CA LEU A 163 -39.03 -15.93 16.34
C LEU A 163 -39.29 -16.26 17.82
N ASP A 164 -38.99 -17.49 18.21
CA ASP A 164 -39.31 -18.05 19.53
C ASP A 164 -38.39 -17.49 20.65
N GLU A 165 -38.90 -17.42 21.89
CA GLU A 165 -38.23 -16.72 23.00
C GLU A 165 -36.89 -17.33 23.40
N ASP A 166 -36.77 -18.66 23.31
CA ASP A 166 -35.65 -19.42 23.84
C ASP A 166 -34.43 -19.43 22.91
N GLU A 167 -34.62 -19.33 21.60
CA GLU A 167 -33.53 -19.28 20.62
C GLU A 167 -32.86 -17.89 20.54
N ILE A 168 -33.60 -16.82 20.87
CA ILE A 168 -33.14 -15.44 20.67
C ILE A 168 -32.83 -14.70 21.96
N GLY A 169 -33.40 -15.11 23.10
CA GLY A 169 -33.13 -14.52 24.40
C GLY A 169 -31.63 -14.39 24.66
N THR A 170 -30.85 -15.44 24.37
CA THR A 170 -29.39 -15.47 24.52
C THR A 170 -28.67 -14.43 23.66
N TYR A 171 -29.05 -14.28 22.39
CA TYR A 171 -28.42 -13.29 21.49
C TYR A 171 -28.79 -11.85 21.85
N ILE A 172 -30.04 -11.61 22.28
CA ILE A 172 -30.49 -10.29 22.73
C ILE A 172 -29.80 -9.91 24.05
N ASP A 173 -29.65 -10.85 24.97
CA ASP A 173 -28.95 -10.64 26.23
C ASP A 173 -27.45 -10.39 26.01
N GLU A 174 -26.82 -11.07 25.04
CA GLU A 174 -25.45 -10.79 24.62
C GLU A 174 -25.30 -9.37 24.01
N ILE A 175 -26.23 -8.95 23.15
CA ILE A 175 -26.26 -7.59 22.59
C ILE A 175 -26.48 -6.55 23.70
N ALA A 176 -27.36 -6.84 24.66
CA ALA A 176 -27.63 -5.98 25.82
C ALA A 176 -26.39 -5.83 26.71
N LEU A 177 -25.74 -6.94 27.07
CA LEU A 177 -24.50 -6.96 27.84
C LEU A 177 -23.37 -6.25 27.10
N TRP A 178 -23.24 -6.46 25.79
CA TRP A 178 -22.27 -5.76 24.96
C TRP A 178 -22.52 -4.24 24.95
N ALA A 179 -23.76 -3.81 24.74
CA ALA A 179 -24.13 -2.40 24.73
C ALA A 179 -23.88 -1.73 26.09
N GLN A 180 -24.22 -2.41 27.19
CA GLN A 180 -24.03 -1.92 28.55
C GLN A 180 -22.55 -1.84 28.93
N LYS A 181 -21.75 -2.85 28.55
CA LYS A 181 -20.29 -2.88 28.74
C LYS A 181 -19.59 -1.80 27.91
N GLN A 182 -20.04 -1.56 26.67
CA GLN A 182 -19.47 -0.53 25.82
C GLN A 182 -19.84 0.87 26.31
N ALA A 183 -21.08 1.11 26.73
CA ALA A 183 -21.49 2.36 27.36
C ALA A 183 -20.69 2.63 28.66
N GLY A 184 -20.53 1.62 29.50
CA GLY A 184 -19.69 1.67 30.71
C GLY A 184 -18.21 1.90 30.41
N SER A 185 -17.66 1.29 29.35
CA SER A 185 -16.30 1.53 28.88
C SER A 185 -16.12 2.94 28.33
N ILE A 186 -17.08 3.49 27.60
CA ILE A 186 -16.99 4.86 27.07
C ILE A 186 -16.98 5.86 28.23
N ALA A 187 -17.90 5.71 29.19
CA ALA A 187 -17.91 6.52 30.41
C ALA A 187 -16.61 6.34 31.20
N GLY A 188 -16.16 5.09 31.40
CA GLY A 188 -14.92 4.75 32.09
C GLY A 188 -13.66 5.29 31.40
N SER A 189 -13.61 5.31 30.07
CA SER A 189 -12.52 5.89 29.28
C SER A 189 -12.48 7.42 29.41
N VAL A 190 -13.64 8.09 29.52
CA VAL A 190 -13.72 9.52 29.81
C VAL A 190 -13.17 9.83 31.21
N PHE A 191 -13.50 9.01 32.22
CA PHE A 191 -12.99 9.18 33.59
C PHE A 191 -11.52 8.77 33.75
N ASN A 192 -11.07 7.67 33.13
CA ASN A 192 -9.66 7.26 33.06
C ASN A 192 -8.82 8.22 32.23
N GLY A 193 -9.45 9.01 31.36
CA GLY A 193 -8.84 10.12 30.64
C GLY A 193 -8.18 11.14 31.56
N ILE A 194 -8.65 11.31 32.81
CA ILE A 194 -8.07 12.27 33.77
C ILE A 194 -6.66 11.85 34.20
N GLY A 195 -6.39 10.54 34.36
CA GLY A 195 -5.05 10.02 34.71
C GLY A 195 -4.06 10.01 33.54
N GLN A 196 -4.55 9.87 32.30
CA GLN A 196 -3.75 9.98 31.08
C GLN A 196 -3.71 11.40 30.49
N ALA A 197 -4.50 12.33 31.04
CA ALA A 197 -4.62 13.71 30.56
C ALA A 197 -3.26 14.42 30.56
N THR A 198 -2.41 14.18 31.56
CA THR A 198 -1.09 14.81 31.64
C THR A 198 -0.25 14.52 30.40
N SER A 199 -0.23 13.26 29.92
CA SER A 199 0.52 12.88 28.71
C SER A 199 -0.12 13.46 27.44
N MET A 200 -1.46 13.49 27.37
CA MET A 200 -2.18 14.07 26.23
C MET A 200 -2.01 15.59 26.15
N ILE A 201 -2.03 16.30 27.28
CA ILE A 201 -1.83 17.75 27.35
C ILE A 201 -0.43 18.10 26.87
N VAL A 202 0.60 17.38 27.36
CA VAL A 202 1.98 17.57 26.90
C VAL A 202 2.07 17.32 25.39
N THR A 203 1.51 16.21 24.90
CA THR A 203 1.51 15.89 23.46
C THR A 203 0.79 16.96 22.64
N LEU A 204 -0.39 17.41 23.07
CA LEU A 204 -1.18 18.44 22.40
C LEU A 204 -0.44 19.79 22.39
N MET A 205 0.22 20.14 23.50
CA MET A 205 1.03 21.35 23.59
C MET A 205 2.23 21.30 22.64
N VAL A 206 2.90 20.15 22.54
CA VAL A 206 3.98 19.94 21.56
C VAL A 206 3.42 20.05 20.14
N VAL A 207 2.29 19.42 19.82
CA VAL A 207 1.63 19.53 18.51
C VAL A 207 1.30 20.99 18.17
N LEU A 208 0.78 21.75 19.13
CA LEU A 208 0.43 23.16 18.95
C LEU A 208 1.66 24.02 18.66
N VAL A 209 2.73 23.83 19.44
CA VAL A 209 4.01 24.54 19.25
C VAL A 209 4.64 24.19 17.90
N LEU A 210 4.68 22.90 17.54
CA LEU A 210 5.20 22.45 16.24
C LEU A 210 4.36 23.00 15.09
N THR A 211 3.03 22.99 15.20
CA THR A 211 2.13 23.57 14.21
C THR A 211 2.43 25.05 14.03
N PHE A 212 2.64 25.79 15.11
CA PHE A 212 3.04 27.20 15.04
C PHE A 212 4.33 27.40 14.26
N PHE A 213 5.40 26.64 14.57
CA PHE A 213 6.66 26.75 13.86
C PHE A 213 6.56 26.33 12.40
N PHE A 214 5.86 25.24 12.09
CA PHE A 214 5.64 24.79 10.71
C PHE A 214 4.85 25.82 9.89
N LEU A 215 3.84 26.44 10.49
CA LEU A 215 3.02 27.43 9.82
C LEU A 215 3.77 28.75 9.62
N LYS A 216 4.54 29.19 10.63
CA LYS A 216 5.37 30.40 10.60
C LYS A 216 6.53 30.26 9.61
N ASP A 217 7.32 29.20 9.72
CA ASP A 217 8.61 29.07 9.04
C ASP A 217 8.59 28.11 7.83
N GLY A 218 7.45 27.46 7.53
CA GLY A 218 7.33 26.49 6.44
C GLY A 218 7.74 27.01 5.05
N HIS A 219 7.53 28.30 4.76
CA HIS A 219 7.97 28.92 3.51
C HIS A 219 9.50 29.04 3.37
N ARG A 220 10.24 28.98 4.48
CA ARG A 220 11.72 29.05 4.52
C ARG A 220 12.37 27.67 4.55
N PHE A 221 11.60 26.62 4.79
CA PHE A 221 12.10 25.26 4.93
C PHE A 221 12.81 24.75 3.68
N LEU A 222 12.17 24.86 2.50
CA LEU A 222 12.79 24.39 1.24
C LEU A 222 14.04 25.19 0.86
N PRO A 223 14.08 26.54 0.94
CA PRO A 223 15.31 27.30 0.77
C PRO A 223 16.45 26.85 1.69
N TRP A 224 16.20 26.78 3.01
CA TRP A 224 17.19 26.34 3.99
C TRP A 224 17.71 24.92 3.67
N LEU A 225 16.81 24.02 3.28
CA LEU A 225 17.18 22.65 2.94
C LEU A 225 18.06 22.55 1.69
N ARG A 226 17.85 23.44 0.69
CA ARG A 226 18.73 23.53 -0.49
C ARG A 226 20.12 24.04 -0.13
N GLU A 227 20.21 24.99 0.80
CA GLU A 227 21.49 25.48 1.30
C GLU A 227 22.25 24.37 2.03
N ALA A 228 21.56 23.56 2.84
CA ALA A 228 22.17 22.47 3.61
C ALA A 228 22.58 21.25 2.76
N THR A 229 21.80 20.89 1.74
CA THR A 229 22.02 19.67 0.93
C THR A 229 22.81 19.90 -0.36
N GLY A 230 23.11 21.16 -0.68
CA GLY A 230 23.73 21.56 -1.95
C GLY A 230 22.72 21.71 -3.10
N ARG A 231 23.14 22.40 -4.16
CA ARG A 231 22.24 22.83 -5.25
C ARG A 231 21.54 21.68 -5.96
N ARG A 232 22.28 20.62 -6.31
CA ARG A 232 21.77 19.50 -7.11
C ARG A 232 20.77 18.63 -6.33
N THR A 233 21.18 18.15 -5.17
CA THR A 233 20.32 17.34 -4.27
C THR A 233 19.14 18.16 -3.77
N GLY A 234 19.37 19.45 -3.46
CA GLY A 234 18.33 20.37 -3.02
C GLY A 234 17.21 20.56 -4.04
N TRP A 235 17.51 20.54 -5.34
CA TRP A 235 16.48 20.61 -6.39
C TRP A 235 15.64 19.34 -6.47
N HIS A 236 16.28 18.15 -6.40
CA HIS A 236 15.54 16.89 -6.33
C HIS A 236 14.62 16.85 -5.09
N LEU A 237 15.15 17.27 -3.94
CA LEU A 237 14.42 17.25 -2.68
C LEU A 237 13.28 18.28 -2.66
N THR A 238 13.48 19.44 -3.29
CA THR A 238 12.44 20.45 -3.49
C THR A 238 11.26 19.88 -4.27
N GLU A 239 11.54 19.24 -5.40
CA GLU A 239 10.50 18.68 -6.25
C GLU A 239 9.74 17.58 -5.51
N LEU A 240 10.46 16.62 -4.92
CA LEU A 240 9.88 15.51 -4.18
C LEU A 240 9.01 15.99 -3.00
N LEU A 241 9.54 16.90 -2.16
CA LEU A 241 8.81 17.41 -1.00
C LEU A 241 7.62 18.28 -1.39
N THR A 242 7.71 19.02 -2.50
CA THR A 242 6.58 19.82 -3.00
C THR A 242 5.46 18.92 -3.51
N ARG A 243 5.79 17.86 -4.28
CA ARG A 243 4.82 16.83 -4.68
C ARG A 243 4.17 16.21 -3.44
N GLY A 244 4.98 15.80 -2.47
CA GLY A 244 4.51 15.21 -1.22
C GLY A 244 3.58 16.14 -0.44
N TRP A 245 3.95 17.41 -0.29
CA TRP A 245 3.14 18.42 0.38
C TRP A 245 1.80 18.67 -0.32
N ASN A 246 1.79 18.78 -1.65
CA ASN A 246 0.58 18.98 -2.43
C ASN A 246 -0.36 17.79 -2.33
N THR A 247 0.19 16.58 -2.42
CA THR A 247 -0.54 15.32 -2.26
C THR A 247 -1.14 15.21 -0.85
N LEU A 248 -0.32 15.34 0.19
CA LEU A 248 -0.77 15.26 1.58
C LEU A 248 -1.84 16.31 1.89
N GLY A 249 -1.58 17.58 1.58
CA GLY A 249 -2.54 18.66 1.82
C GLY A 249 -3.80 18.52 0.98
N GLY A 250 -3.71 18.03 -0.26
CA GLY A 250 -4.86 17.71 -1.09
C GLY A 250 -5.78 16.68 -0.43
N PHE A 251 -5.21 15.57 0.05
CA PHE A 251 -5.97 14.52 0.73
C PHE A 251 -6.58 14.96 2.05
N VAL A 252 -5.83 15.61 2.94
CA VAL A 252 -6.38 16.00 4.25
C VAL A 252 -7.51 17.01 4.07
N ARG A 253 -7.42 17.92 3.08
CA ARG A 253 -8.51 18.86 2.73
C ARG A 253 -9.71 18.15 2.11
N ALA A 254 -9.47 17.20 1.20
CA ALA A 254 -10.54 16.39 0.61
C ALA A 254 -11.26 15.59 1.71
N GLN A 255 -10.51 14.95 2.61
CA GLN A 255 -11.08 14.19 3.73
C GLN A 255 -11.85 15.07 4.69
N ALA A 256 -11.33 16.25 5.04
CA ALA A 256 -12.06 17.20 5.87
C ALA A 256 -13.39 17.64 5.23
N LEU A 257 -13.41 17.80 3.90
CA LEU A 257 -14.63 18.15 3.17
C LEU A 257 -15.61 16.97 3.10
N VAL A 258 -15.13 15.75 2.83
CA VAL A 258 -15.95 14.52 2.88
C VAL A 258 -16.59 14.38 4.27
N SER A 259 -15.78 14.37 5.33
CA SER A 259 -16.25 14.26 6.71
C SER A 259 -17.25 15.37 7.09
N LEU A 260 -17.05 16.60 6.60
CA LEU A 260 -17.98 17.70 6.83
C LEU A 260 -19.33 17.43 6.16
N VAL A 261 -19.30 16.97 4.92
CA VAL A 261 -20.51 16.66 4.18
C VAL A 261 -21.26 15.50 4.83
N ASP A 262 -20.56 14.44 5.25
CA ASP A 262 -21.16 13.32 5.98
C ASP A 262 -21.78 13.77 7.30
N ALA A 263 -21.06 14.59 8.07
CA ALA A 263 -21.57 15.16 9.32
C ALA A 263 -22.86 15.97 9.10
N VAL A 264 -22.93 16.74 8.02
CA VAL A 264 -24.12 17.54 7.68
C VAL A 264 -25.28 16.64 7.24
N PHE A 265 -25.06 15.71 6.29
CA PHE A 265 -26.14 14.84 5.80
C PHE A 265 -26.65 13.89 6.88
N ILE A 266 -25.75 13.22 7.61
CA ILE A 266 -26.12 12.35 8.72
C ILE A 266 -26.75 13.19 9.83
N GLY A 267 -26.18 14.34 10.19
CA GLY A 267 -26.73 15.22 11.24
C GLY A 267 -28.14 15.71 10.93
N ILE A 268 -28.39 16.17 9.71
CA ILE A 268 -29.73 16.60 9.27
C ILE A 268 -30.69 15.41 9.24
N GLY A 269 -30.28 14.26 8.68
CA GLY A 269 -31.13 13.09 8.63
C GLY A 269 -31.51 12.57 10.02
N LEU A 270 -30.57 12.53 10.96
CA LEU A 270 -30.82 12.20 12.37
C LEU A 270 -31.78 13.21 13.02
N ALA A 271 -31.61 14.51 12.76
CA ALA A 271 -32.49 15.54 13.29
C ALA A 271 -33.93 15.41 12.74
N ILE A 272 -34.09 15.09 11.45
CA ILE A 272 -35.40 14.87 10.81
C ILE A 272 -36.10 13.64 11.40
N ILE A 273 -35.36 12.54 11.60
CA ILE A 273 -35.90 11.31 12.21
C ILE A 273 -36.26 11.53 13.69
N GLY A 274 -35.66 12.55 14.32
CA GLY A 274 -35.87 12.94 15.72
C GLY A 274 -34.96 12.19 16.69
N VAL A 275 -33.79 11.74 16.23
CA VAL A 275 -32.81 11.01 17.06
C VAL A 275 -32.22 11.98 18.10
N PRO A 276 -32.24 11.62 19.39
CA PRO A 276 -31.58 12.44 20.41
C PRO A 276 -30.08 12.46 20.15
N LEU A 277 -29.39 13.53 20.58
CA LEU A 277 -27.97 13.72 20.32
C LEU A 277 -27.60 13.83 18.81
N ALA A 278 -28.54 14.10 17.89
CA ALA A 278 -28.24 14.21 16.46
C ALA A 278 -27.02 15.10 16.15
N LEU A 279 -26.91 16.26 16.81
CA LEU A 279 -25.76 17.16 16.66
C LEU A 279 -24.46 16.54 17.20
N THR A 280 -24.51 15.85 18.33
CA THR A 280 -23.32 15.17 18.88
C THR A 280 -22.87 14.05 17.95
N LEU A 281 -23.82 13.26 17.42
CA LEU A 281 -23.52 12.19 16.47
C LEU A 281 -22.94 12.75 15.17
N ALA A 282 -23.46 13.86 14.65
CA ALA A 282 -22.88 14.56 13.51
C ALA A 282 -21.41 14.95 13.73
N ILE A 283 -21.06 15.43 14.92
CA ILE A 283 -19.67 15.77 15.26
C ILE A 283 -18.80 14.53 15.42
N ILE A 284 -19.33 13.47 16.02
CA ILE A 284 -18.64 12.18 16.09
C ILE A 284 -18.38 11.68 14.67
N THR A 285 -19.37 11.73 13.78
CA THR A 285 -19.22 11.43 12.34
C THR A 285 -18.13 12.29 11.70
N PHE A 286 -18.12 13.60 11.95
CA PHE A 286 -17.09 14.50 11.42
C PHE A 286 -15.67 14.08 11.84
N ILE A 287 -15.48 13.81 13.14
CA ILE A 287 -14.17 13.45 13.70
C ILE A 287 -13.78 12.05 13.24
N ALA A 288 -14.71 11.10 13.30
CA ALA A 288 -14.47 9.70 12.96
C ALA A 288 -14.23 9.55 11.45
N GLY A 289 -14.85 10.38 10.61
CA GLY A 289 -14.67 10.40 9.15
C GLY A 289 -13.22 10.59 8.71
N PHE A 290 -12.33 11.11 9.57
CA PHE A 290 -10.90 11.17 9.28
C PHE A 290 -10.19 9.81 9.26
N ILE A 291 -10.83 8.74 9.77
CA ILE A 291 -10.31 7.38 9.76
C ILE A 291 -11.15 6.56 8.76
N PRO A 292 -10.61 6.28 7.56
CA PRO A 292 -11.37 5.59 6.52
C PRO A 292 -11.95 4.25 7.00
N PHE A 293 -13.18 3.94 6.58
CA PHE A 293 -13.98 2.76 6.94
C PHE A 293 -14.37 2.67 8.42
N VAL A 294 -13.41 2.85 9.34
CA VAL A 294 -13.64 2.81 10.78
C VAL A 294 -14.58 3.93 11.20
N GLY A 295 -14.41 5.12 10.63
CA GLY A 295 -15.22 6.29 10.95
C GLY A 295 -16.70 6.06 10.70
N ALA A 296 -17.03 5.65 9.48
CA ALA A 296 -18.38 5.35 9.04
C ALA A 296 -19.01 4.20 9.84
N ILE A 297 -18.26 3.11 10.07
CA ILE A 297 -18.77 1.96 10.82
C ILE A 297 -19.07 2.34 12.26
N VAL A 298 -18.14 3.02 12.94
CA VAL A 298 -18.30 3.38 14.36
C VAL A 298 -19.38 4.45 14.54
N ALA A 299 -19.37 5.52 13.74
CA ALA A 299 -20.36 6.59 13.85
C ALA A 299 -21.76 6.14 13.40
N GLY A 300 -21.84 5.34 12.34
CA GLY A 300 -23.07 4.73 11.87
C GLY A 300 -23.66 3.76 12.89
N ALA A 301 -22.85 2.84 13.42
CA ALA A 301 -23.27 1.92 14.47
C ALA A 301 -23.78 2.68 15.70
N LEU A 302 -23.04 3.68 16.18
CA LEU A 302 -23.45 4.49 17.33
C LEU A 302 -24.80 5.20 17.06
N SER A 303 -25.00 5.73 15.85
CA SER A 303 -26.23 6.40 15.45
C SER A 303 -27.43 5.44 15.40
N VAL A 304 -27.24 4.25 14.83
CA VAL A 304 -28.27 3.20 14.76
C VAL A 304 -28.60 2.68 16.16
N THR A 305 -27.59 2.43 17.01
CA THR A 305 -27.79 1.98 18.39
C THR A 305 -28.55 3.01 19.22
N ILE A 306 -28.19 4.30 19.12
CA ILE A 306 -28.89 5.36 19.85
C ILE A 306 -30.34 5.47 19.38
N ALA A 307 -30.60 5.38 18.07
CA ALA A 307 -31.95 5.39 17.53
C ALA A 307 -32.77 4.18 17.98
N LEU A 308 -32.17 2.99 18.00
CA LEU A 308 -32.81 1.76 18.50
C LEU A 308 -33.23 1.91 19.96
N VAL A 309 -32.31 2.41 20.78
CA VAL A 309 -32.53 2.57 22.21
C VAL A 309 -33.58 3.63 22.53
N SER A 310 -33.55 4.76 21.83
CA SER A 310 -34.39 5.91 22.15
C SER A 310 -35.74 5.94 21.44
N LEU A 311 -35.84 5.31 20.26
CA LEU A 311 -36.98 5.47 19.35
C LEU A 311 -37.54 4.14 18.83
N GLY A 312 -36.92 3.00 19.17
CA GLY A 312 -37.34 1.67 18.74
C GLY A 312 -36.83 1.25 17.36
N VAL A 313 -37.16 0.01 16.98
CA VAL A 313 -36.55 -0.67 15.82
C VAL A 313 -36.87 0.02 14.49
N THR A 314 -38.09 0.49 14.28
CA THR A 314 -38.49 1.10 13.01
C THR A 314 -37.66 2.35 12.69
N LYS A 315 -37.43 3.23 13.67
CA LYS A 315 -36.59 4.41 13.46
C LYS A 315 -35.11 4.05 13.36
N ALA A 316 -34.65 3.01 14.06
CA ALA A 316 -33.30 2.50 13.89
C ALA A 316 -33.03 1.98 12.46
N LEU A 317 -33.99 1.28 11.86
CA LEU A 317 -33.89 0.83 10.47
C LEU A 317 -33.88 2.01 9.48
N LEU A 318 -34.65 3.07 9.74
CA LEU A 318 -34.57 4.30 8.95
C LEU A 318 -33.21 4.99 9.08
N VAL A 319 -32.62 5.02 10.27
CA VAL A 319 -31.26 5.55 10.48
C VAL A 319 -30.22 4.68 9.78
N LEU A 320 -30.36 3.35 9.84
CA LEU A 320 -29.48 2.44 9.10
C LEU A 320 -29.57 2.71 7.60
N LEU A 321 -30.78 2.84 7.06
CA LEU A 321 -30.99 3.18 5.65
C LEU A 321 -30.37 4.54 5.30
N LEU A 322 -30.55 5.56 6.15
CA LEU A 322 -29.93 6.87 5.98
C LEU A 322 -28.40 6.75 5.91
N VAL A 323 -27.78 6.06 6.86
CA VAL A 323 -26.33 5.86 6.89
C VAL A 323 -25.85 5.14 5.63
N LEU A 324 -26.54 4.09 5.19
CA LEU A 324 -26.19 3.36 3.96
C LEU A 324 -26.32 4.24 2.71
N VAL A 325 -27.37 5.07 2.63
CA VAL A 325 -27.55 6.00 1.51
C VAL A 325 -26.45 7.05 1.48
N VAL A 326 -26.11 7.65 2.62
CA VAL A 326 -25.00 8.61 2.71
C VAL A 326 -23.68 7.93 2.37
N GLN A 327 -23.44 6.71 2.84
CA GLN A 327 -22.23 5.96 2.51
C GLN A 327 -22.11 5.66 1.02
N GLN A 328 -23.23 5.36 0.36
CA GLN A 328 -23.23 5.09 -1.08
C GLN A 328 -22.98 6.37 -1.89
N LEU A 329 -23.53 7.50 -1.44
CA LEU A 329 -23.24 8.82 -2.00
C LEU A 329 -21.76 9.17 -1.81
N GLU A 330 -21.23 8.91 -0.61
CA GLU A 330 -19.82 9.12 -0.26
C GLU A 330 -18.90 8.31 -1.18
N GLY A 331 -19.14 6.99 -1.27
CA GLY A 331 -18.30 6.05 -2.01
C GLY A 331 -18.35 6.23 -3.53
N ASN A 332 -19.53 6.50 -4.09
CA ASN A 332 -19.70 6.52 -5.55
C ASN A 332 -19.61 7.92 -6.18
N VAL A 333 -19.81 8.99 -5.40
CA VAL A 333 -19.88 10.35 -5.94
C VAL A 333 -18.83 11.24 -5.29
N LEU A 334 -18.90 11.41 -3.97
CA LEU A 334 -18.04 12.36 -3.27
C LEU A 334 -16.57 11.94 -3.30
N SER A 335 -16.26 10.70 -2.96
CA SER A 335 -14.89 10.20 -2.89
C SER A 335 -14.18 10.30 -4.26
N PRO A 336 -14.77 9.83 -5.39
CA PRO A 336 -14.18 10.06 -6.71
C PRO A 336 -14.04 11.55 -7.04
N TRP A 337 -15.03 12.38 -6.74
CA TRP A 337 -14.99 13.81 -7.08
C TRP A 337 -13.95 14.60 -6.27
N LEU A 338 -13.83 14.30 -4.97
CA LEU A 338 -12.97 15.00 -4.02
C LEU A 338 -11.54 14.44 -3.97
N GLN A 339 -11.38 13.12 -4.13
CA GLN A 339 -10.11 12.43 -3.90
C GLN A 339 -9.39 12.00 -5.18
N SER A 340 -10.08 11.89 -6.34
CA SER A 340 -9.47 11.37 -7.60
C SER A 340 -8.18 12.10 -8.00
N LYS A 341 -8.10 13.41 -7.79
CA LYS A 341 -6.93 14.22 -8.19
C LYS A 341 -5.79 14.17 -7.18
N ALA A 342 -6.02 13.75 -5.94
CA ALA A 342 -5.04 13.93 -4.87
C ALA A 342 -4.01 12.81 -4.78
N MET A 343 -4.41 11.55 -5.05
CA MET A 343 -3.64 10.39 -4.60
C MET A 343 -3.25 9.38 -5.70
N ASN A 344 -4.08 9.16 -6.73
CA ASN A 344 -3.85 8.12 -7.76
C ASN A 344 -3.36 6.80 -7.13
N LEU A 345 -4.01 6.36 -6.05
CA LEU A 345 -3.71 5.11 -5.36
C LEU A 345 -4.76 4.07 -5.70
N HIS A 346 -4.32 2.84 -5.97
CA HIS A 346 -5.24 1.72 -6.15
C HIS A 346 -5.98 1.43 -4.82
N PRO A 347 -7.29 1.17 -4.81
CA PRO A 347 -8.05 0.93 -3.57
C PRO A 347 -7.47 -0.17 -2.67
N VAL A 348 -6.92 -1.23 -3.28
CA VAL A 348 -6.22 -2.31 -2.56
C VAL A 348 -5.04 -1.78 -1.74
N VAL A 349 -4.26 -0.83 -2.27
CA VAL A 349 -3.12 -0.24 -1.54
C VAL A 349 -3.63 0.51 -0.31
N VAL A 350 -4.74 1.24 -0.44
CA VAL A 350 -5.36 1.97 0.69
C VAL A 350 -5.82 0.98 1.76
N LEU A 351 -6.59 -0.05 1.38
CA LEU A 351 -7.10 -1.07 2.29
C LEU A 351 -5.95 -1.80 3.02
N THR A 352 -4.96 -2.31 2.28
CA THR A 352 -3.80 -3.00 2.86
C THR A 352 -3.03 -2.07 3.79
N SER A 353 -2.85 -0.79 3.43
CA SER A 353 -2.16 0.17 4.27
C SER A 353 -2.91 0.43 5.58
N VAL A 354 -4.24 0.59 5.54
CA VAL A 354 -5.06 0.77 6.74
C VAL A 354 -4.99 -0.47 7.63
N THR A 355 -5.10 -1.67 7.07
CA THR A 355 -5.00 -2.92 7.82
C THR A 355 -3.63 -3.07 8.51
N VAL A 356 -2.54 -2.87 7.76
CA VAL A 356 -1.17 -2.93 8.30
C VAL A 356 -0.94 -1.83 9.33
N GLY A 357 -1.34 -0.59 9.05
CA GLY A 357 -1.20 0.53 9.98
C GLY A 357 -1.96 0.30 11.29
N SER A 358 -3.19 -0.19 11.20
CA SER A 358 -4.02 -0.54 12.35
C SER A 358 -3.37 -1.63 13.20
N ALA A 359 -2.81 -2.67 12.58
CA ALA A 359 -2.12 -3.74 13.29
C ALA A 359 -0.83 -3.28 13.99
N LEU A 360 -0.10 -2.34 13.40
CA LEU A 360 1.19 -1.87 13.92
C LEU A 360 1.07 -0.80 15.01
N PHE A 361 0.15 0.16 14.84
CA PHE A 361 0.04 1.34 15.72
C PHE A 361 -1.40 1.64 16.16
N ASN A 362 -2.28 0.64 16.16
CA ASN A 362 -3.69 0.75 16.54
C ASN A 362 -4.40 1.87 15.76
N LEU A 363 -5.31 2.60 16.42
CA LEU A 363 -6.10 3.67 15.83
C LEU A 363 -5.24 4.77 15.18
N VAL A 364 -4.08 5.09 15.76
CA VAL A 364 -3.17 6.10 15.22
C VAL A 364 -2.57 5.63 13.89
N GLY A 365 -2.19 4.36 13.81
CA GLY A 365 -1.67 3.77 12.58
C GLY A 365 -2.72 3.68 11.48
N ALA A 366 -3.97 3.40 11.83
CA ALA A 366 -5.10 3.43 10.90
C ALA A 366 -5.28 4.82 10.25
N PHE A 367 -5.24 5.87 11.08
CA PHE A 367 -5.36 7.26 10.63
C PHE A 367 -4.19 7.71 9.75
N LEU A 368 -2.95 7.34 10.11
CA LEU A 368 -1.75 7.74 9.38
C LEU A 368 -1.42 6.85 8.17
N ALA A 369 -2.07 5.69 8.03
CA ALA A 369 -1.79 4.71 6.99
C ALA A 369 -1.91 5.29 5.58
N VAL A 370 -3.02 5.96 5.28
CA VAL A 370 -3.29 6.49 3.94
C VAL A 370 -2.34 7.64 3.59
N PRO A 371 -2.13 8.65 4.46
CA PRO A 371 -1.06 9.64 4.27
C PRO A 371 0.33 9.04 4.07
N ALA A 372 0.69 8.01 4.83
CA ALA A 372 2.00 7.37 4.70
C ALA A 372 2.14 6.64 3.35
N ALA A 373 1.13 5.87 2.95
CA ALA A 373 1.08 5.17 1.67
C ALA A 373 1.16 6.15 0.48
N ALA A 374 0.48 7.28 0.60
CA ALA A 374 0.53 8.37 -0.36
C ALA A 374 1.94 8.95 -0.52
N MET A 375 2.62 9.25 0.59
CA MET A 375 3.98 9.77 0.57
C MET A 375 4.95 8.77 -0.04
N PHE A 376 4.79 7.49 0.27
CA PHE A 376 5.57 6.43 -0.35
C PHE A 376 5.33 6.36 -1.87
N ALA A 377 4.08 6.40 -2.31
CA ALA A 377 3.75 6.39 -3.74
C ALA A 377 4.29 7.62 -4.48
N VAL A 378 4.31 8.80 -3.85
CA VAL A 378 4.95 10.00 -4.42
C VAL A 378 6.46 9.80 -4.58
N ALA A 379 7.13 9.27 -3.55
CA ALA A 379 8.56 8.97 -3.62
C ALA A 379 8.88 7.93 -4.70
N TYR A 380 8.08 6.86 -4.77
CA TYR A 380 8.22 5.80 -5.75
C TYR A 380 8.01 6.32 -7.19
N ARG A 381 6.92 7.07 -7.45
CA ARG A 381 6.66 7.68 -8.77
C ARG A 381 7.78 8.63 -9.17
N TYR A 382 8.26 9.47 -8.25
CA TYR A 382 9.38 10.36 -8.53
C TYR A 382 10.67 9.60 -8.85
N PHE A 383 10.94 8.50 -8.15
CA PHE A 383 12.07 7.63 -8.45
C PHE A 383 11.94 7.00 -9.84
N GLN A 384 10.75 6.49 -10.19
CA GLN A 384 10.47 5.95 -11.52
C GLN A 384 10.65 7.03 -12.61
N ASP A 385 10.09 8.23 -12.42
CA ASP A 385 10.27 9.36 -13.34
C ASP A 385 11.76 9.63 -13.61
N MET A 386 12.58 9.61 -12.55
CA MET A 386 14.02 9.83 -12.67
C MET A 386 14.76 8.67 -13.37
N MET A 387 14.29 7.43 -13.20
CA MET A 387 14.82 6.27 -13.92
C MET A 387 14.47 6.34 -15.40
N LYS A 388 13.22 6.70 -15.75
CA LYS A 388 12.75 6.85 -17.13
C LYS A 388 13.53 7.92 -17.91
N LEU A 389 13.87 9.03 -17.25
CA LEU A 389 14.75 10.05 -17.83
C LEU A 389 16.17 9.52 -18.11
N LYS A 390 16.69 8.65 -17.23
CA LYS A 390 18.02 8.06 -17.40
C LYS A 390 18.06 6.98 -18.46
N SER A 391 17.01 6.14 -18.56
CA SER A 391 16.88 5.12 -19.60
C SER A 391 16.54 5.72 -20.97
N GLY A 392 15.96 6.94 -21.00
CA GLY A 392 15.55 7.59 -22.24
C GLY A 392 14.16 7.18 -22.72
N GLU A 393 13.41 6.43 -21.91
CA GLU A 393 12.00 6.10 -22.17
C GLU A 393 11.09 7.32 -22.23
N LYS A 394 11.45 8.37 -21.47
CA LYS A 394 10.72 9.63 -21.43
C LYS A 394 11.66 10.81 -21.44
N THR A 395 11.21 11.90 -22.05
CA THR A 395 11.89 13.18 -21.98
C THR A 395 11.40 14.02 -20.80
N ALA A 396 12.20 15.01 -20.38
CA ALA A 396 11.81 15.93 -19.32
C ALA A 396 10.59 16.79 -19.69
N GLU A 397 10.25 16.92 -20.97
CA GLU A 397 9.08 17.68 -21.44
C GLU A 397 7.78 16.89 -21.30
N GLU A 398 7.86 15.55 -21.32
CA GLU A 398 6.72 14.65 -21.15
C GLU A 398 6.32 14.42 -19.69
N LEU A 399 7.20 14.78 -18.74
CA LEU A 399 6.97 14.61 -17.32
C LEU A 399 6.39 15.87 -16.69
N HIS A 400 5.39 15.68 -15.82
CA HIS A 400 4.79 16.78 -15.07
C HIS A 400 5.59 17.08 -13.80
N PHE A 401 6.24 18.25 -13.76
CA PHE A 401 6.95 18.74 -12.57
C PHE A 401 6.11 19.73 -11.75
N ALA A 402 6.18 19.63 -10.42
CA ALA A 402 5.52 20.53 -9.48
C ALA A 402 6.29 21.85 -9.31
N THR A 403 7.59 21.87 -9.60
CA THR A 403 8.46 23.04 -9.44
C THR A 403 9.38 23.24 -10.63
N VAL A 404 9.76 24.51 -10.87
CA VAL A 404 10.78 24.86 -11.88
C VAL A 404 12.12 24.18 -11.57
N ALA A 405 12.49 24.08 -10.29
CA ALA A 405 13.69 23.35 -9.88
C ALA A 405 13.63 21.87 -10.27
N GLY A 406 12.46 21.25 -10.15
CA GLY A 406 12.17 19.89 -10.60
C GLY A 406 12.38 19.71 -12.11
N PHE A 407 11.83 20.61 -12.92
CA PHE A 407 12.01 20.56 -14.38
C PHE A 407 13.49 20.69 -14.78
N LEU A 408 14.22 21.65 -14.18
CA LEU A 408 15.63 21.86 -14.46
C LEU A 408 16.48 20.64 -14.09
N ILE A 409 16.23 20.02 -12.92
CA ILE A 409 16.97 18.83 -12.53
C ILE A 409 16.58 17.60 -13.35
N GLY A 410 15.33 17.54 -13.84
CA GLY A 410 14.86 16.55 -14.80
C GLY A 410 15.65 16.62 -16.11
N ARG A 411 15.73 17.81 -16.73
CA ARG A 411 16.55 18.05 -17.92
C ARG A 411 18.01 17.69 -17.72
N TYR A 412 18.59 18.13 -16.60
CA TYR A 412 19.97 17.78 -16.28
C TYR A 412 20.16 16.25 -16.15
N THR A 413 19.18 15.54 -15.60
CA THR A 413 19.25 14.08 -15.47
C THR A 413 19.08 13.37 -16.79
N GLN A 414 18.26 13.91 -17.70
CA GLN A 414 18.13 13.43 -19.07
C GLN A 414 19.47 13.52 -19.81
N GLU A 415 20.11 14.70 -19.81
CA GLU A 415 21.42 14.91 -20.47
C GLU A 415 22.50 13.98 -19.89
N GLN A 416 22.52 13.79 -18.56
CA GLN A 416 23.41 12.82 -17.94
C GLN A 416 23.10 11.37 -18.33
N GLY A 417 21.81 11.05 -18.50
CA GLY A 417 21.36 9.75 -18.99
C GLY A 417 21.87 9.51 -20.40
N GLU A 418 21.73 10.48 -21.29
CA GLU A 418 22.21 10.42 -22.68
C GLU A 418 23.71 10.09 -22.75
N HIS A 419 24.54 10.79 -21.98
CA HIS A 419 25.98 10.51 -21.94
C HIS A 419 26.29 9.10 -21.42
N LYS A 420 25.63 8.66 -20.34
CA LYS A 420 25.85 7.33 -19.77
C LYS A 420 25.37 6.20 -20.67
N ARG A 421 24.23 6.38 -21.36
CA ARG A 421 23.73 5.39 -22.32
C ARG A 421 24.68 5.25 -23.50
N ALA A 422 25.21 6.37 -24.00
CA ALA A 422 26.23 6.33 -25.05
C ALA A 422 27.46 5.52 -24.61
N GLU A 423 27.90 5.66 -23.35
CA GLU A 423 28.99 4.87 -22.79
C GLU A 423 28.61 3.38 -22.62
N TRP A 424 27.46 3.08 -22.02
CA TRP A 424 26.99 1.71 -21.80
C TRP A 424 26.84 0.92 -23.09
N LEU A 425 26.31 1.53 -24.15
CA LEU A 425 26.14 0.86 -25.44
C LEU A 425 27.48 0.51 -26.12
N THR A 426 28.61 1.05 -25.67
CA THR A 426 29.94 0.64 -26.14
C THR A 426 30.49 -0.59 -25.41
N MET A 427 29.93 -0.93 -24.24
CA MET A 427 30.34 -2.09 -23.46
C MET A 427 29.70 -3.37 -24.04
N PRO A 428 30.47 -4.43 -24.32
CA PRO A 428 29.94 -5.67 -24.92
C PRO A 428 28.75 -6.27 -24.15
N ASP A 429 28.79 -6.20 -22.81
CA ASP A 429 27.78 -6.79 -21.92
C ASP A 429 26.42 -6.06 -21.93
N HIS A 430 26.39 -4.82 -22.44
CA HIS A 430 25.20 -3.96 -22.47
C HIS A 430 24.74 -3.67 -23.90
N LYS A 431 25.48 -4.15 -24.90
CA LYS A 431 25.08 -4.04 -26.29
C LYS A 431 24.01 -5.08 -26.58
N ALA A 432 22.93 -4.67 -27.24
CA ALA A 432 21.90 -5.60 -27.67
C ALA A 432 22.52 -6.72 -28.52
N PRO A 433 22.13 -7.99 -28.33
CA PRO A 433 22.56 -9.08 -29.17
C PRO A 433 22.24 -8.76 -30.64
N ASN A 434 23.12 -9.14 -31.58
CA ASN A 434 22.94 -8.83 -33.01
C ASN A 434 21.61 -9.36 -33.61
N ALA A 435 20.95 -10.31 -32.93
CA ALA A 435 19.67 -10.90 -33.33
C ALA A 435 18.47 -10.43 -32.48
N ALA A 436 18.65 -9.49 -31.55
CA ALA A 436 17.54 -8.95 -30.77
C ALA A 436 16.61 -8.13 -31.68
N PRO A 437 15.28 -8.36 -31.63
CA PRO A 437 14.32 -7.49 -32.32
C PRO A 437 14.54 -6.03 -31.93
N ALA A 438 14.32 -5.09 -32.85
CA ALA A 438 14.58 -3.66 -32.64
C ALA A 438 13.91 -3.12 -31.36
N ASP A 439 12.73 -3.63 -31.02
CA ASP A 439 11.96 -3.23 -29.84
C ASP A 439 12.55 -3.81 -28.53
N VAL A 440 13.22 -4.97 -28.57
CA VAL A 440 13.94 -5.59 -27.43
C VAL A 440 15.34 -4.99 -27.27
N ALA A 441 15.98 -4.64 -28.40
CA ALA A 441 17.29 -3.99 -28.43
C ALA A 441 17.24 -2.54 -27.92
N HIS A 442 16.07 -1.91 -27.99
CA HIS A 442 15.80 -0.56 -27.56
C HIS A 442 14.54 -0.55 -26.68
N GLU A 443 14.60 -1.19 -25.50
CA GLU A 443 13.57 -1.09 -24.47
C GLU A 443 13.14 0.38 -24.30
N GLY A 444 11.94 0.73 -24.76
CA GLY A 444 11.39 2.08 -24.67
C GLY A 444 11.06 2.82 -25.97
N VAL A 445 11.27 2.24 -27.16
CA VAL A 445 10.86 2.87 -28.45
C VAL A 445 9.76 2.06 -29.15
N GLY A 446 8.66 1.79 -28.44
CA GLY A 446 7.37 1.37 -29.02
C GLY A 446 6.80 0.05 -28.46
N ASP A 447 5.47 0.01 -28.33
CA ASP A 447 4.70 -1.17 -27.88
C ASP A 447 4.45 -2.19 -29.01
N ARG A 448 5.16 -2.06 -30.14
CA ARG A 448 4.86 -2.80 -31.39
C ARG A 448 5.06 -4.30 -31.26
N LEU A 449 6.09 -4.74 -30.53
CA LEU A 449 6.33 -6.15 -30.27
C LEU A 449 5.29 -6.73 -29.31
N ASP A 450 4.93 -5.99 -28.27
CA ASP A 450 3.92 -6.37 -27.29
C ASP A 450 2.52 -6.48 -27.92
N ASP A 451 2.22 -5.60 -28.89
CA ASP A 451 1.01 -5.64 -29.69
C ASP A 451 1.01 -6.77 -30.74
N ALA A 452 2.20 -7.15 -31.24
CA ALA A 452 2.36 -8.14 -32.30
C ALA A 452 2.54 -9.58 -31.79
N VAL A 453 2.94 -9.75 -30.52
CA VAL A 453 3.26 -11.04 -29.92
C VAL A 453 2.28 -11.33 -28.79
N ASN A 454 1.65 -12.50 -28.83
CA ASN A 454 0.86 -12.98 -27.70
C ASN A 454 1.80 -13.33 -26.53
N MET A 455 1.90 -12.43 -25.54
CA MET A 455 2.74 -12.59 -24.34
C MET A 455 2.38 -13.83 -23.49
N ASP A 456 1.15 -14.34 -23.62
CA ASP A 456 0.69 -15.54 -22.92
C ASP A 456 0.97 -16.84 -23.70
N ALA A 457 1.54 -16.74 -24.92
CA ALA A 457 1.89 -17.91 -25.71
C ALA A 457 3.08 -18.63 -25.10
N GLN A 458 2.92 -19.92 -24.81
CA GLN A 458 4.03 -20.78 -24.40
C GLN A 458 4.85 -21.15 -25.64
N PRO A 459 6.20 -21.12 -25.56
CA PRO A 459 7.02 -21.65 -26.63
C PRO A 459 6.67 -23.12 -26.84
N ASN A 460 6.34 -23.48 -28.08
CA ASN A 460 6.23 -24.88 -28.46
C ASN A 460 7.54 -25.57 -28.10
N ASN A 461 7.49 -26.78 -27.57
CA ASN A 461 8.68 -27.61 -27.37
C ASN A 461 9.39 -27.70 -28.72
N VAL A 462 10.50 -26.99 -28.89
CA VAL A 462 11.40 -27.15 -30.03
C VAL A 462 12.20 -28.43 -29.79
N GLY A 463 11.48 -29.52 -29.90
CA GLY A 463 11.96 -30.88 -29.93
C GLY A 463 10.93 -31.60 -30.75
N ASP A 464 11.34 -32.03 -31.94
CA ASP A 464 10.58 -32.84 -32.90
C ASP A 464 9.97 -32.08 -34.09
N GLU A 465 10.79 -31.35 -34.87
CA GLU A 465 10.57 -31.28 -36.33
C GLU A 465 11.87 -31.63 -37.07
N GLU A 466 11.73 -32.54 -38.03
CA GLU A 466 12.72 -33.49 -38.53
C GLU A 466 13.73 -32.90 -39.56
N ALA A 467 14.97 -33.40 -39.49
CA ALA A 467 15.82 -33.56 -40.67
C ALA A 467 15.08 -34.40 -41.72
N PRO A 468 15.19 -34.12 -43.03
CA PRO A 468 14.20 -34.57 -44.00
C PRO A 468 14.18 -36.10 -44.19
N ALA A 469 12.98 -36.65 -44.01
CA ALA A 469 12.41 -37.84 -44.62
C ALA A 469 13.01 -39.24 -44.30
N SER A 470 12.46 -39.90 -43.26
CA SER A 470 11.92 -41.27 -43.41
C SER A 470 11.03 -41.71 -42.24
N ARG A 471 9.75 -41.93 -42.54
CA ARG A 471 8.81 -42.88 -41.91
C ARG A 471 8.53 -42.77 -40.39
N GLY A 472 7.48 -42.00 -40.10
CA GLY A 472 6.27 -42.44 -39.37
C GLY A 472 6.45 -43.34 -38.14
N ALA A 473 6.43 -42.73 -36.94
CA ALA A 473 5.72 -43.21 -35.74
C ALA A 473 6.20 -42.42 -34.51
N ARG A 474 5.59 -41.27 -34.17
CA ARG A 474 5.84 -40.66 -32.84
C ARG A 474 4.81 -39.66 -32.31
N ALA A 475 3.54 -39.74 -32.73
CA ALA A 475 2.46 -38.94 -32.14
C ALA A 475 1.78 -39.58 -30.89
N HIS A 476 2.40 -40.56 -30.22
CA HIS A 476 1.72 -41.33 -29.15
C HIS A 476 2.46 -41.43 -27.80
N VAL A 477 3.55 -40.68 -27.58
CA VAL A 477 4.47 -41.01 -26.48
C VAL A 477 4.16 -40.35 -25.14
N VAL A 478 3.41 -39.24 -25.07
CA VAL A 478 3.16 -38.55 -23.78
C VAL A 478 1.85 -38.96 -23.09
N ARG A 479 0.81 -39.40 -23.83
CA ARG A 479 -0.38 -40.04 -23.21
C ARG A 479 -0.18 -41.51 -22.86
N GLY A 480 0.72 -42.20 -23.55
CA GLY A 480 0.96 -43.64 -23.36
C GLY A 480 1.86 -44.01 -22.17
N SER A 481 2.66 -43.09 -21.62
CA SER A 481 3.54 -43.37 -20.48
C SER A 481 2.78 -43.38 -19.15
N VAL A 482 1.84 -42.46 -18.96
CA VAL A 482 0.98 -42.38 -17.76
C VAL A 482 -0.05 -43.51 -17.73
N GLN A 483 -0.68 -43.83 -18.86
CA GLN A 483 -1.61 -44.97 -18.94
C GLN A 483 -0.90 -46.34 -18.77
N ARG A 484 0.33 -46.51 -19.27
CA ARG A 484 1.12 -47.74 -19.04
C ARG A 484 1.66 -47.85 -17.61
N ALA A 485 1.89 -46.73 -16.94
CA ALA A 485 2.25 -46.73 -15.53
C ALA A 485 1.03 -47.08 -14.64
N MET A 486 -0.15 -46.56 -14.96
CA MET A 486 -1.40 -46.91 -14.25
C MET A 486 -1.81 -48.37 -14.49
N SER A 487 -1.74 -48.90 -15.71
CA SER A 487 -2.13 -50.29 -15.99
C SER A 487 -1.17 -51.32 -15.37
N ARG A 488 0.13 -51.02 -15.30
CA ARG A 488 1.09 -51.86 -14.56
C ARG A 488 0.88 -51.80 -13.04
N PHE A 489 0.36 -50.70 -12.51
CA PHE A 489 0.05 -50.57 -11.09
C PHE A 489 -1.25 -51.31 -10.72
N GLU A 490 -2.28 -51.26 -11.57
CA GLU A 490 -3.52 -52.04 -11.38
C GLU A 490 -3.27 -53.56 -11.48
N HIS A 491 -2.41 -53.99 -12.41
CA HIS A 491 -2.07 -55.41 -12.57
C HIS A 491 -1.23 -55.98 -11.40
N LEU A 492 -0.57 -55.12 -10.61
CA LEU A 492 0.13 -55.50 -9.38
C LEU A 492 -0.82 -55.59 -8.16
N LEU A 493 -1.97 -54.92 -8.21
CA LEU A 493 -2.99 -54.94 -7.14
C LEU A 493 -4.01 -56.08 -7.31
N HIS A 494 -4.25 -56.55 -8.55
CA HIS A 494 -5.20 -57.62 -8.85
C HIS A 494 -4.68 -58.59 -9.93
N PRO A 495 -3.89 -59.62 -9.56
CA PRO A 495 -3.23 -60.50 -10.53
C PRO A 495 -4.14 -61.50 -11.28
N ASP A 496 -5.44 -61.60 -10.95
CA ASP A 496 -6.34 -62.66 -11.47
C ASP A 496 -7.52 -62.18 -12.34
N LYS A 497 -7.39 -61.04 -13.04
CA LYS A 497 -8.35 -60.69 -14.10
C LYS A 497 -7.67 -60.63 -15.47
N LYS A 498 -7.87 -61.67 -16.28
CA LYS A 498 -7.66 -61.65 -17.73
C LYS A 498 -8.78 -60.85 -18.38
N ASP A 499 -8.42 -59.81 -19.12
CA ASP A 499 -8.61 -59.69 -20.58
C ASP A 499 -7.98 -58.39 -21.11
#